data_AF-A4T1G0-F1
#
_entry.id   AF-A4T1G0-F1
#
_cell.length_a   1.000
_cell.length_b   1.000
_cell.length_c   1.000
_cell.angle_alpha   90.00
_cell.angle_beta   90.00
_cell.angle_gamma   90.00
#
_symmetry.space_group_name_H-M   'P 1'
#
loop_
_entity.id
_entity.type
_entity.pdbx_description
1 polymer ?
#
loop_
_entity_poly.entity_id
_entity_poly.type
_entity_poly.pdbx_seq_one_letter_code
_entity_poly.pdbx_strand_id
1 'polypeptide(L)'
;MADHSSPGDGSVLVAIFVLLIIAGLVVRYIWWVVGAAALAGVVYLCVVLTRKAEERRLRDEKLAAEREFERARLAERQHRWTMIGDSRAVYGEKSSAPTADITGTDSAPDTDEPIATLAATKAELDALIRDRPQGWEQALFASILMQRAAPLASRLRDSELGYTEAGASGLMSAGELASTVVHMLDEMMRTIQQLDRFMMAPAFMAAFTAPDDVDEDGADPEAIAHIAHRVMDYHERLLELSERCRGISAPAYYDDILADCARMLDAPLRSYREFIDEFAAVIRALPRVLPHASGPVDLGSLGLYISIDNTLHSRILRRLDEITAPRRA
;
A
#
# COMPACT_ATOMS: atom_id res chain seq x y z
N MET A 1 65.55 -59.74 33.19
CA MET A 1 65.32 -59.61 31.73
C MET A 1 64.46 -58.37 31.51
N ALA A 2 65.11 -57.21 31.37
CA ALA A 2 64.56 -55.97 30.83
C ALA A 2 65.77 -55.10 30.52
N ASP A 3 66.18 -55.15 29.26
CA ASP A 3 67.38 -54.54 28.72
C ASP A 3 67.12 -53.04 28.55
N HIS A 4 67.84 -52.20 29.30
CA HIS A 4 67.80 -50.75 29.12
C HIS A 4 68.73 -50.37 27.97
N SER A 5 68.16 -50.32 26.76
CA SER A 5 68.82 -49.77 25.58
C SER A 5 68.94 -48.25 25.74
N SER A 6 70.15 -47.73 25.96
CA SER A 6 70.43 -46.29 25.81
C SER A 6 70.00 -45.83 24.42
N PRO A 7 69.25 -44.73 24.28
CA PRO A 7 68.99 -44.15 22.98
C PRO A 7 70.32 -43.65 22.42
N GLY A 8 70.85 -44.34 21.40
CA GLY A 8 72.07 -43.91 20.73
C GLY A 8 71.89 -42.52 20.12
N ASP A 9 72.95 -41.71 20.18
CA ASP A 9 73.03 -40.32 19.68
C ASP A 9 72.49 -40.12 18.26
N GLY A 10 72.44 -41.19 17.44
CA GLY A 10 71.84 -41.17 16.11
C GLY A 10 70.32 -40.97 16.10
N SER A 11 69.58 -41.40 17.13
CA SER A 11 68.12 -41.25 17.20
C SER A 11 67.69 -39.80 17.45
N VAL A 12 68.46 -39.08 18.26
CA VAL A 12 68.25 -37.65 18.55
C VAL A 12 68.57 -36.80 17.32
N LEU A 13 69.65 -37.13 16.59
CA LEU A 13 69.99 -36.45 15.35
C LEU A 13 68.95 -36.66 14.25
N VAL A 14 68.40 -37.87 14.10
CA VAL A 14 67.32 -38.15 13.14
C VAL A 14 66.05 -37.38 13.51
N ALA A 15 65.69 -37.32 14.80
CA ALA A 15 64.54 -36.55 15.26
C ALA A 15 64.69 -35.05 14.98
N ILE A 16 65.88 -34.48 15.21
CA ILE A 16 66.19 -33.08 14.90
C ILE A 16 66.12 -32.83 13.39
N PHE A 17 66.65 -33.75 12.57
CA PHE A 17 66.65 -33.61 11.12
C PHE A 17 65.23 -33.65 10.54
N VAL A 18 64.38 -34.56 11.04
CA VAL A 18 62.95 -34.62 10.68
C VAL A 18 62.23 -33.34 11.09
N LEU A 19 62.52 -32.82 12.29
CA LEU A 19 61.91 -31.58 12.78
C LEU A 19 62.33 -30.36 11.94
N LEU A 20 63.58 -30.29 11.49
CA LEU A 20 64.06 -29.24 10.58
C LEU A 20 63.42 -29.34 9.18
N ILE A 21 63.21 -30.55 8.66
CA ILE A 21 62.49 -30.76 7.39
C ILE A 21 61.04 -30.31 7.53
N ILE A 22 60.36 -30.68 8.62
CA ILE A 22 58.97 -30.24 8.89
C ILE A 22 58.91 -28.72 9.04
N ALA A 23 59.83 -28.11 9.80
CA ALA A 23 59.89 -26.66 9.95
C ALA A 23 60.15 -25.94 8.62
N GLY A 24 61.08 -26.44 7.80
CA GLY A 24 61.35 -25.91 6.46
C GLY A 24 60.15 -26.04 5.52
N LEU A 25 59.40 -27.14 5.61
CA LEU A 25 58.19 -27.36 4.83
C LEU A 25 57.07 -26.41 5.31
N VAL A 26 56.87 -26.24 6.61
CA VAL A 26 55.90 -25.27 7.16
C VAL A 26 56.23 -23.85 6.72
N VAL A 27 57.49 -23.41 6.81
CA VAL A 27 57.91 -22.07 6.35
C VAL A 27 57.67 -21.88 4.85
N ARG A 28 57.91 -22.92 4.03
CA ARG A 28 57.69 -22.87 2.58
C ARG A 28 56.21 -22.82 2.21
N TYR A 29 55.35 -23.51 2.97
CA TYR A 29 53.93 -23.66 2.63
C TYR A 29 52.99 -22.70 3.38
N ILE A 30 53.44 -21.99 4.43
CA ILE A 30 52.60 -21.01 5.15
C ILE A 30 52.11 -19.87 4.25
N TRP A 31 52.92 -19.44 3.29
CA TRP A 31 52.55 -18.40 2.31
C TRP A 31 51.44 -18.84 1.36
N TRP A 32 51.33 -20.13 1.05
CA TRP A 32 50.22 -20.67 0.27
C TRP A 32 48.91 -20.62 1.02
N VAL A 33 48.93 -20.89 2.34
CA VAL A 33 47.74 -20.80 3.20
C VAL A 33 47.29 -19.35 3.37
N VAL A 34 48.24 -18.42 3.58
CA VAL A 34 47.94 -16.98 3.67
C VAL A 34 47.39 -16.46 2.33
N GLY A 35 47.97 -16.87 1.21
CA GLY A 35 47.47 -16.53 -0.12
C GLY A 35 46.05 -17.05 -0.38
N ALA A 36 45.76 -18.29 0.01
CA ALA A 36 44.43 -18.88 -0.11
C ALA A 36 43.40 -18.17 0.79
N ALA A 37 43.76 -17.81 2.02
CA ALA A 37 42.89 -17.07 2.92
C ALA A 37 42.58 -15.65 2.42
N ALA A 38 43.59 -14.96 1.87
CA ALA A 38 43.40 -13.65 1.27
C ALA A 38 42.48 -13.73 0.04
N LEU A 39 42.66 -14.74 -0.82
CA LEU A 39 41.79 -14.98 -1.98
C LEU A 39 40.35 -15.27 -1.54
N ALA A 40 40.15 -16.12 -0.54
CA ALA A 40 38.83 -16.41 0.01
C ALA A 40 38.16 -15.16 0.59
N GLY A 41 38.91 -14.29 1.27
CA GLY A 41 38.41 -13.00 1.77
C GLY A 41 37.95 -12.06 0.65
N VAL A 42 38.71 -11.98 -0.45
CA VAL A 42 38.34 -11.17 -1.63
C VAL A 42 37.10 -11.74 -2.32
N VAL A 43 37.02 -13.06 -2.51
CA VAL A 43 35.85 -13.71 -3.11
C VAL A 43 34.61 -13.49 -2.24
N TYR A 44 34.74 -13.65 -0.93
CA TYR A 44 33.66 -13.39 0.01
C TYR A 44 33.20 -11.92 -0.04
N LEU A 45 34.12 -10.96 -0.07
CA LEU A 45 33.80 -9.54 -0.20
C LEU A 45 33.06 -9.26 -1.51
N CYS A 46 33.52 -9.82 -2.64
CA CYS A 46 32.84 -9.71 -3.92
C CYS A 46 31.40 -10.26 -3.85
N VAL A 47 31.20 -11.44 -3.27
CA VAL A 47 29.88 -12.07 -3.13
C VAL A 47 28.94 -11.23 -2.25
N VAL A 48 29.45 -10.66 -1.16
CA VAL A 48 28.65 -9.78 -0.28
C VAL A 48 28.26 -8.50 -1.01
N LEU A 49 29.17 -7.91 -1.78
CA LEU A 49 28.90 -6.69 -2.55
C LEU A 49 27.91 -6.94 -3.70
N THR A 50 27.99 -8.08 -4.41
CA THR A 50 27.05 -8.42 -5.48
C THR A 50 25.65 -8.66 -4.91
N ARG A 51 25.53 -9.43 -3.82
CA ARG A 51 24.24 -9.65 -3.14
C ARG A 51 23.60 -8.33 -2.70
N LYS A 52 24.39 -7.44 -2.09
CA LYS A 52 23.90 -6.12 -1.66
C LYS A 52 23.54 -5.20 -2.83
N ALA A 53 24.18 -5.36 -3.99
CA ALA A 53 23.85 -4.64 -5.21
C ALA A 53 22.58 -5.18 -5.87
N GLU A 54 22.38 -6.50 -5.90
CA GLU A 54 21.16 -7.14 -6.39
C GLU A 54 19.94 -6.75 -5.54
N GLU A 55 20.07 -6.75 -4.22
CA GLU A 55 19.02 -6.26 -3.32
C GLU A 55 18.67 -4.78 -3.54
N ARG A 56 19.63 -3.95 -4.00
CA ARG A 56 19.35 -2.55 -4.37
C ARG A 56 18.62 -2.48 -5.70
N ARG A 57 19.08 -3.23 -6.72
CA ARG A 57 18.43 -3.30 -8.03
C ARG A 57 16.98 -3.76 -7.93
N LEU A 58 16.73 -4.84 -7.20
CA LEU A 58 15.37 -5.35 -6.97
C LEU A 58 14.47 -4.32 -6.26
N ARG A 59 15.03 -3.51 -5.35
CA ARG A 59 14.27 -2.42 -4.73
C ARG A 59 14.00 -1.28 -5.70
N ASP A 60 14.99 -0.88 -6.48
CA ASP A 60 14.86 0.20 -7.46
C ASP A 60 13.88 -0.18 -8.57
N GLU A 61 13.89 -1.45 -9.01
CA GLU A 61 12.93 -2.00 -9.97
C GLU A 61 11.50 -1.99 -9.41
N LYS A 62 11.30 -2.39 -8.15
CA LYS A 62 9.99 -2.30 -7.48
C LYS A 62 9.49 -0.86 -7.37
N LEU A 63 10.36 0.06 -6.96
CA LEU A 63 10.02 1.48 -6.88
C LEU A 63 9.74 2.08 -8.27
N ALA A 64 10.43 1.63 -9.31
CA ALA A 64 10.17 2.06 -10.69
C ALA A 64 8.80 1.55 -11.16
N ALA A 65 8.48 0.28 -10.92
CA ALA A 65 7.19 -0.31 -11.23
C ALA A 65 6.04 0.39 -10.48
N GLU A 66 6.22 0.72 -9.21
CA GLU A 66 5.26 1.51 -8.42
C GLU A 66 5.02 2.90 -9.04
N ARG A 67 6.09 3.62 -9.42
CA ARG A 67 5.97 4.94 -10.08
C ARG A 67 5.31 4.85 -11.45
N GLU A 68 5.62 3.82 -12.23
CA GLU A 68 5.00 3.60 -13.53
C GLU A 68 3.52 3.30 -13.39
N PHE A 69 3.16 2.46 -12.42
CA PHE A 69 1.78 2.19 -12.06
C PHE A 69 1.04 3.46 -11.62
N GLU A 70 1.64 4.29 -10.76
CA GLU A 70 1.07 5.58 -10.37
C GLU A 70 0.88 6.52 -11.55
N ARG A 71 1.87 6.62 -12.46
CA ARG A 71 1.75 7.43 -13.68
C ARG A 71 0.63 6.95 -14.60
N ALA A 72 0.54 5.64 -14.81
CA ALA A 72 -0.51 5.04 -15.62
C ALA A 72 -1.89 5.31 -15.00
N ARG A 73 -2.02 5.15 -13.68
CA ARG A 73 -3.24 5.48 -12.93
C ARG A 73 -3.63 6.95 -13.08
N LEU A 74 -2.66 7.87 -12.97
CA LEU A 74 -2.91 9.30 -13.13
C LEU A 74 -3.30 9.65 -14.58
N ALA A 75 -2.67 9.03 -15.56
CA ALA A 75 -3.01 9.20 -16.98
C ALA A 75 -4.44 8.71 -17.27
N GLU A 76 -4.83 7.56 -16.73
CA GLU A 76 -6.19 7.03 -16.85
C GLU A 76 -7.23 7.95 -16.20
N ARG A 77 -6.90 8.49 -15.02
CA ARG A 77 -7.74 9.48 -14.34
C ARG A 77 -7.91 10.75 -15.18
N GLN A 78 -6.84 11.26 -15.80
CA GLN A 78 -6.90 12.42 -16.69
C GLN A 78 -7.69 12.13 -17.97
N HIS A 79 -7.51 10.95 -18.56
CA HIS A 79 -8.26 10.52 -19.72
C HIS A 79 -9.76 10.52 -19.42
N ARG A 80 -10.16 9.96 -18.27
CA ARG A 80 -11.54 9.96 -17.80
C ARG A 80 -12.13 11.35 -17.61
N TRP A 81 -11.41 12.27 -16.97
CA TRP A 81 -11.84 13.66 -16.83
C TRP A 81 -12.04 14.34 -18.18
N THR A 82 -11.19 14.02 -19.16
CA THR A 82 -11.32 14.51 -20.54
C THR A 82 -12.60 13.97 -21.19
N MET A 83 -12.88 12.67 -21.04
CA MET A 83 -14.09 12.03 -21.56
C MET A 83 -15.39 12.59 -20.93
N ILE A 84 -15.34 12.94 -19.65
CA ILE A 84 -16.48 13.51 -18.90
C ILE A 84 -16.67 15.01 -19.18
N GLY A 85 -15.71 15.66 -19.85
CA GLY A 85 -15.72 17.11 -20.05
C GLY A 85 -15.52 17.90 -18.75
N ASP A 86 -14.83 17.33 -17.76
CA ASP A 86 -14.50 18.01 -16.50
C ASP A 86 -13.39 19.04 -16.73
N SER A 87 -13.63 20.27 -16.28
CA SER A 87 -12.67 21.38 -16.26
C SER A 87 -11.30 21.05 -15.65
N ARG A 88 -11.20 20.03 -14.79
CA ARG A 88 -9.94 19.56 -14.19
C ARG A 88 -8.99 18.88 -15.19
N ALA A 89 -9.48 18.47 -16.36
CA ALA A 89 -8.68 17.83 -17.39
C ALA A 89 -7.64 18.76 -18.04
N VAL A 90 -7.78 20.07 -17.90
CA VAL A 90 -6.93 21.06 -18.59
C VAL A 90 -5.88 21.64 -17.62
N TYR A 91 -4.64 21.17 -17.74
CA TYR A 91 -3.47 21.85 -17.16
C TYR A 91 -2.45 22.20 -18.25
N GLY A 92 -2.19 23.50 -18.40
CA GLY A 92 -1.22 24.09 -19.32
C GLY A 92 -1.56 25.55 -19.63
N GLU A 93 -0.60 26.46 -19.48
CA GLU A 93 -0.75 27.86 -19.88
C GLU A 93 -0.95 27.93 -21.39
N LYS A 94 -2.17 28.26 -21.83
CA LYS A 94 -2.53 28.52 -23.24
C LYS A 94 -2.03 27.45 -24.22
N SER A 95 -2.70 26.30 -24.24
CA SER A 95 -2.81 25.51 -25.46
C SER A 95 -4.28 25.46 -25.84
N SER A 96 -4.58 26.05 -26.98
CA SER A 96 -5.87 26.15 -27.66
C SER A 96 -6.83 25.00 -27.37
N ALA A 97 -8.08 25.35 -27.04
CA ALA A 97 -9.22 24.53 -27.43
C ALA A 97 -9.01 24.09 -28.88
N PRO A 98 -9.08 22.78 -29.16
CA PRO A 98 -10.33 22.31 -29.74
C PRO A 98 -10.65 20.85 -29.35
N THR A 99 -11.69 20.69 -28.53
CA THR A 99 -12.69 19.62 -28.68
C THR A 99 -14.01 20.12 -28.09
N ALA A 100 -14.38 21.33 -28.48
CA ALA A 100 -15.75 21.80 -28.46
C ALA A 100 -16.23 21.85 -29.91
N ASP A 101 -16.19 20.71 -30.61
CA ASP A 101 -17.04 20.46 -31.77
C ASP A 101 -17.08 18.96 -32.10
N ILE A 102 -17.86 18.21 -31.32
CA ILE A 102 -18.60 17.07 -31.87
C ILE A 102 -20.08 17.47 -31.74
N THR A 103 -20.45 18.60 -32.35
CA THR A 103 -21.86 18.86 -32.69
C THR A 103 -22.15 18.27 -34.06
N GLY A 104 -21.88 16.96 -34.19
CA GLY A 104 -22.58 16.15 -35.19
C GLY A 104 -24.03 16.09 -34.75
N THR A 105 -24.88 16.87 -35.42
CA THR A 105 -26.33 16.80 -35.29
C THR A 105 -26.81 15.50 -35.91
N ASP A 106 -26.51 14.38 -35.26
CA ASP A 106 -27.25 13.14 -35.42
C ASP A 106 -28.07 12.99 -34.16
N SER A 107 -29.38 13.15 -34.29
CA SER A 107 -30.34 12.96 -33.21
C SER A 107 -30.03 11.66 -32.48
N ALA A 108 -29.63 11.78 -31.21
CA ALA A 108 -29.46 10.65 -30.33
C ALA A 108 -30.74 9.79 -30.36
N PRO A 109 -30.65 8.45 -30.32
CA PRO A 109 -31.82 7.65 -30.05
C PRO A 109 -32.39 8.12 -28.70
N ASP A 110 -33.66 8.51 -28.72
CA ASP A 110 -34.45 8.92 -27.57
C ASP A 110 -34.72 7.66 -26.73
N THR A 111 -33.68 7.12 -26.09
CA THR A 111 -33.82 6.11 -25.05
C THR A 111 -34.30 6.85 -23.81
N ASP A 112 -35.62 6.93 -23.65
CA ASP A 112 -36.36 7.48 -22.52
C ASP A 112 -36.11 6.73 -21.19
N GLU A 113 -35.08 5.88 -21.13
CA GLU A 113 -34.78 5.05 -19.98
C GLU A 113 -34.12 5.91 -18.88
N PRO A 114 -34.68 5.93 -17.65
CA PRO A 114 -34.16 6.79 -16.60
C PRO A 114 -32.73 6.39 -16.23
N ILE A 115 -31.84 7.37 -16.07
CA ILE A 115 -30.43 7.16 -15.68
C ILE A 115 -30.28 7.38 -14.17
N ALA A 116 -29.51 6.50 -13.53
CA ALA A 116 -29.30 6.55 -12.09
C ALA A 116 -28.60 7.83 -11.65
N THR A 117 -29.03 8.37 -10.50
CA THR A 117 -28.39 9.51 -9.83
C THR A 117 -28.09 9.14 -8.38
N LEU A 118 -27.08 9.79 -7.78
CA LEU A 118 -26.72 9.57 -6.38
C LEU A 118 -27.89 9.89 -5.44
N ALA A 119 -28.18 8.95 -4.55
CA ALA A 119 -29.13 9.10 -3.46
C ALA A 119 -28.44 9.70 -2.22
N ALA A 120 -28.88 10.89 -1.81
CA ALA A 120 -28.42 11.55 -0.59
C ALA A 120 -29.16 11.05 0.66
N THR A 121 -30.35 10.49 0.48
CA THR A 121 -31.21 10.04 1.59
C THR A 121 -31.58 8.56 1.48
N LYS A 122 -32.05 7.98 2.59
CA LYS A 122 -32.56 6.60 2.62
C LYS A 122 -33.76 6.42 1.68
N ALA A 123 -34.67 7.38 1.62
CA ALA A 123 -35.85 7.30 0.75
C ALA A 123 -35.47 7.31 -0.74
N GLU A 124 -34.45 8.08 -1.12
CA GLU A 124 -33.91 8.07 -2.48
C GLU A 124 -33.18 6.75 -2.79
N LEU A 125 -32.53 6.13 -1.80
CA LEU A 125 -31.90 4.83 -1.94
C LEU A 125 -32.94 3.72 -2.18
N ASP A 126 -34.03 3.74 -1.41
CA ASP A 126 -35.15 2.81 -1.57
C ASP A 126 -35.83 3.00 -2.94
N ALA A 127 -35.88 4.24 -3.45
CA ALA A 127 -36.35 4.52 -4.80
C ALA A 127 -35.40 3.97 -5.88
N LEU A 128 -34.09 4.11 -5.68
CA LEU A 128 -33.08 3.58 -6.61
C LEU A 128 -33.15 2.06 -6.73
N ILE A 129 -33.35 1.35 -5.62
CA ILE A 129 -33.49 -0.12 -5.57
C ILE A 129 -34.79 -0.58 -6.25
N ARG A 130 -35.87 0.19 -6.11
CA ARG A 130 -37.19 -0.12 -6.68
C ARG A 130 -37.24 0.14 -8.18
N ASP A 131 -36.75 1.30 -8.61
CA ASP A 131 -36.93 1.80 -9.97
C ASP A 131 -35.82 1.31 -10.92
N ARG A 132 -34.69 0.84 -10.36
CA ARG A 132 -33.52 0.25 -11.06
C ARG A 132 -33.16 0.93 -12.40
N PRO A 133 -32.97 2.28 -12.42
CA PRO A 133 -32.56 3.00 -13.63
C PRO A 133 -31.20 2.53 -14.15
N GLN A 134 -30.83 2.91 -15.37
CA GLN A 134 -29.55 2.51 -15.96
C GLN A 134 -28.37 2.97 -15.07
N GLY A 135 -27.50 2.01 -14.68
CA GLY A 135 -26.36 2.26 -13.79
C GLY A 135 -26.72 2.34 -12.29
N TRP A 136 -27.89 1.81 -11.90
CA TRP A 136 -28.35 1.83 -10.51
C TRP A 136 -27.41 1.07 -9.56
N GLU A 137 -26.73 0.03 -10.02
CA GLU A 137 -25.83 -0.79 -9.19
C GLU A 137 -24.67 0.05 -8.65
N GLN A 138 -24.03 0.81 -9.55
CA GLN A 138 -22.91 1.68 -9.20
C GLN A 138 -23.41 2.90 -8.43
N ALA A 139 -24.57 3.46 -8.79
CA ALA A 139 -25.16 4.55 -8.02
C ALA A 139 -25.55 4.14 -6.59
N LEU A 140 -26.05 2.92 -6.38
CA LEU A 140 -26.39 2.37 -5.07
C LEU A 140 -25.14 2.25 -4.20
N PHE A 141 -24.10 1.62 -4.75
CA PHE A 141 -22.81 1.49 -4.08
C PHE A 141 -22.23 2.85 -3.68
N ALA A 142 -22.13 3.79 -4.63
CA ALA A 142 -21.61 5.14 -4.41
C ALA A 142 -22.40 5.92 -3.34
N SER A 143 -23.73 5.81 -3.39
CA SER A 143 -24.64 6.50 -2.47
C SER A 143 -24.41 6.04 -1.03
N ILE A 144 -24.26 4.73 -0.80
CA ILE A 144 -23.98 4.17 0.52
C ILE A 144 -22.61 4.64 1.04
N LEU A 145 -21.57 4.62 0.19
CA LEU A 145 -20.24 5.11 0.56
C LEU A 145 -20.29 6.58 1.00
N MET A 146 -20.96 7.43 0.23
CA MET A 146 -21.12 8.86 0.54
C MET A 146 -21.90 9.08 1.83
N GLN A 147 -23.02 8.37 2.02
CA GLN A 147 -23.85 8.49 3.22
C GLN A 147 -23.10 8.03 4.48
N ARG A 148 -22.29 6.97 4.39
CA ARG A 148 -21.42 6.51 5.50
C ARG A 148 -20.22 7.43 5.74
N ALA A 149 -19.71 8.12 4.72
CA ALA A 149 -18.57 9.03 4.85
C ALA A 149 -18.96 10.39 5.45
N ALA A 150 -20.18 10.87 5.19
CA ALA A 150 -20.68 12.16 5.69
C ALA A 150 -20.51 12.37 7.22
N PRO A 151 -20.91 11.43 8.11
CA PRO A 151 -20.72 11.59 9.56
C PRO A 151 -19.25 11.51 9.99
N LEU A 152 -18.37 10.90 9.19
CA LEU A 152 -16.93 10.80 9.50
C LEU A 152 -16.17 12.07 9.12
N ALA A 153 -16.77 12.98 8.36
CA ALA A 153 -16.08 14.12 7.75
C ALA A 153 -15.45 15.09 8.78
N SER A 154 -16.05 15.29 9.96
CA SER A 154 -15.44 16.11 11.01
C SER A 154 -14.19 15.45 11.58
N ARG A 155 -14.30 14.18 11.98
CA ARG A 155 -13.19 13.37 12.51
C ARG A 155 -12.04 13.24 11.52
N LEU A 156 -12.35 13.04 10.23
CA LEU A 156 -11.34 13.02 9.18
C LEU A 156 -10.62 14.37 9.04
N ARG A 157 -11.33 15.50 9.14
CA ARG A 157 -10.71 16.82 9.15
C ARG A 157 -9.84 17.03 10.39
N ASP A 158 -10.29 16.61 11.56
CA ASP A 158 -9.51 16.70 12.79
C ASP A 158 -8.22 15.90 12.67
N SER A 159 -8.29 14.69 12.12
CA SER A 159 -7.12 13.87 11.82
C SER A 159 -6.17 14.57 10.83
N GLU A 160 -6.69 15.12 9.73
CA GLU A 160 -5.89 15.86 8.74
C GLU A 160 -5.20 17.12 9.31
N LEU A 161 -5.85 17.80 10.25
CA LEU A 161 -5.30 18.96 10.95
C LEU A 161 -4.31 18.56 12.04
N GLY A 162 -4.14 17.27 12.32
CA GLY A 162 -3.32 16.77 13.42
C GLY A 162 -3.92 17.05 14.79
N TYR A 163 -5.21 17.36 14.87
CA TYR A 163 -5.89 17.58 16.12
C TYR A 163 -6.04 16.27 16.90
N THR A 164 -5.83 16.34 18.21
CA THR A 164 -6.02 15.24 19.15
C THR A 164 -6.61 15.78 20.43
N GLU A 165 -7.53 15.03 21.04
CA GLU A 165 -7.98 15.34 22.39
C GLU A 165 -6.83 15.03 23.36
N ALA A 166 -6.47 15.98 24.22
CA ALA A 166 -5.28 15.87 25.06
C ALA A 166 -5.36 14.63 25.98
N GLY A 167 -4.64 13.57 25.62
CA GLY A 167 -4.47 12.39 26.45
C GLY A 167 -3.64 12.71 27.69
N ALA A 168 -3.98 12.09 28.82
CA ALA A 168 -3.19 12.21 30.04
C ALA A 168 -1.74 11.79 29.76
N SER A 169 -0.78 12.68 30.06
CA SER A 169 0.65 12.41 29.91
C SER A 169 1.10 11.24 30.79
N GLY A 170 1.24 10.07 30.15
CA GLY A 170 1.90 8.91 30.73
C GLY A 170 3.39 8.94 30.45
N LEU A 171 4.20 8.53 31.42
CA LEU A 171 5.62 8.26 31.20
C LEU A 171 5.76 6.92 30.44
N MET A 172 5.51 6.92 29.13
CA MET A 172 5.78 5.75 28.29
C MET A 172 7.28 5.54 28.13
N SER A 173 7.73 4.31 28.36
CA SER A 173 9.11 3.89 28.09
C SER A 173 9.35 3.68 26.58
N ALA A 174 10.62 3.66 26.17
CA ALA A 174 11.00 3.42 24.77
C ALA A 174 10.46 2.09 24.23
N GLY A 175 10.50 1.03 25.07
CA GLY A 175 10.01 -0.30 24.69
C GLY A 175 8.49 -0.35 24.52
N GLU A 176 7.74 0.32 25.40
CA GLU A 176 6.28 0.43 25.29
C GLU A 176 5.86 1.25 24.07
N LEU A 177 6.60 2.33 23.76
CA LEU A 177 6.37 3.09 22.53
C LEU A 177 6.61 2.25 21.29
N ALA A 178 7.75 1.55 21.23
CA ALA A 178 8.09 0.73 20.08
C ALA A 178 7.07 -0.39 19.85
N SER A 179 6.66 -1.10 20.91
CA SER A 179 5.65 -2.15 20.80
C SER A 179 4.29 -1.59 20.36
N THR A 180 3.88 -0.43 20.90
CA THR A 180 2.62 0.23 20.54
C THR A 180 2.61 0.65 19.07
N VAL A 181 3.67 1.31 18.60
CA VAL A 181 3.77 1.75 17.20
C VAL A 181 3.83 0.58 16.24
N VAL A 182 4.64 -0.44 16.52
CA VAL A 182 4.70 -1.66 15.68
C VAL A 182 3.34 -2.35 15.62
N HIS A 183 2.64 -2.46 16.75
CA HIS A 183 1.32 -3.07 16.78
C HIS A 183 0.30 -2.29 15.94
N MET A 184 0.30 -0.96 16.01
CA MET A 184 -0.59 -0.12 15.18
C MET A 184 -0.29 -0.26 13.68
N LEU A 185 0.98 -0.31 13.29
CA LEU A 185 1.38 -0.48 11.89
C LEU A 185 1.00 -1.87 11.36
N ASP A 186 1.18 -2.92 12.16
CA ASP A 186 0.74 -4.27 11.81
C ASP A 186 -0.80 -4.37 11.72
N GLU A 187 -1.51 -3.71 12.63
CA GLU A 187 -2.97 -3.63 12.59
C GLU A 187 -3.46 -2.92 11.31
N MET A 188 -2.87 -1.77 10.96
CA MET A 188 -3.13 -1.07 9.70
C MET A 188 -2.88 -1.98 8.49
N MET A 189 -1.73 -2.66 8.44
CA MET A 189 -1.39 -3.55 7.33
C MET A 189 -2.36 -4.72 7.19
N ARG A 190 -2.78 -5.32 8.30
CA ARG A 190 -3.77 -6.39 8.30
C ARG A 190 -5.12 -5.90 7.81
N THR A 191 -5.56 -4.72 8.24
CA THR A 191 -6.82 -4.10 7.76
C THR A 191 -6.77 -3.88 6.25
N ILE A 192 -5.68 -3.34 5.71
CA ILE A 192 -5.50 -3.14 4.27
C ILE A 192 -5.52 -4.47 3.51
N GLN A 193 -4.83 -5.49 4.00
CA GLN A 193 -4.83 -6.82 3.36
C GLN A 193 -6.19 -7.51 3.41
N GLN A 194 -6.95 -7.32 4.49
CA GLN A 194 -8.31 -7.85 4.60
C GLN A 194 -9.25 -7.18 3.60
N LEU A 195 -9.15 -5.86 3.45
CA LEU A 195 -9.88 -5.12 2.44
C LEU A 195 -9.54 -5.61 1.02
N ASP A 196 -8.26 -5.74 0.69
CA ASP A 196 -7.82 -6.20 -0.63
C ASP A 196 -8.37 -7.61 -0.95
N ARG A 197 -8.23 -8.55 -0.01
CA ARG A 197 -8.82 -9.89 -0.16
C ARG A 197 -10.34 -9.86 -0.28
N PHE A 198 -11.00 -8.96 0.44
CA PHE A 198 -12.44 -8.78 0.38
C PHE A 198 -12.88 -8.24 -0.99
N MET A 199 -12.18 -7.25 -1.55
CA MET A 199 -12.47 -6.69 -2.87
C MET A 199 -12.17 -7.67 -4.02
N MET A 200 -11.17 -8.53 -3.85
CA MET A 200 -10.82 -9.57 -4.83
C MET A 200 -11.66 -10.85 -4.71
N ALA A 201 -12.59 -10.92 -3.75
CA ALA A 201 -13.41 -12.10 -3.55
C ALA A 201 -14.36 -12.30 -4.76
N PRO A 202 -14.55 -13.52 -5.28
CA PRO A 202 -15.49 -13.77 -6.39
C PRO A 202 -16.91 -13.28 -6.08
N ALA A 203 -17.34 -13.40 -4.83
CA ALA A 203 -18.64 -12.91 -4.37
C ALA A 203 -18.79 -11.38 -4.47
N PHE A 204 -17.69 -10.63 -4.44
CA PHE A 204 -17.71 -9.18 -4.63
C PHE A 204 -18.16 -8.84 -6.05
N MET A 205 -17.51 -9.42 -7.07
CA MET A 205 -17.86 -9.18 -8.47
C MET A 205 -19.20 -9.79 -8.83
N ALA A 206 -19.51 -10.97 -8.30
CA ALA A 206 -20.77 -11.66 -8.53
C ALA A 206 -21.98 -10.82 -8.08
N ALA A 207 -21.84 -9.98 -7.05
CA ALA A 207 -22.92 -9.11 -6.59
C ALA A 207 -23.33 -8.04 -7.62
N PHE A 208 -22.44 -7.69 -8.57
CA PHE A 208 -22.69 -6.70 -9.61
C PHE A 208 -23.05 -7.32 -10.97
N THR A 209 -23.06 -8.66 -11.08
CA THR A 209 -23.36 -9.38 -12.32
C THR A 209 -24.61 -10.25 -12.15
N ALA A 210 -25.48 -10.27 -13.15
CA ALA A 210 -26.59 -11.23 -13.16
C ALA A 210 -26.05 -12.68 -13.34
N PRO A 211 -26.67 -13.70 -12.74
CA PRO A 211 -26.39 -15.10 -13.06
C PRO A 211 -26.70 -15.36 -14.54
N ASP A 212 -25.78 -15.98 -15.28
CA ASP A 212 -25.89 -16.22 -16.73
C ASP A 212 -27.13 -17.06 -17.16
N ASP A 213 -27.81 -17.71 -16.22
CA ASP A 213 -28.85 -18.73 -16.47
C ASP A 213 -30.28 -18.33 -16.05
N VAL A 214 -30.53 -17.10 -15.57
CA VAL A 214 -31.87 -16.71 -15.10
C VAL A 214 -32.31 -15.40 -15.77
N ASP A 215 -33.41 -15.47 -16.52
CA ASP A 215 -34.13 -14.33 -17.11
C ASP A 215 -34.78 -13.39 -16.03
N GLU A 216 -34.44 -13.55 -14.74
CA GLU A 216 -34.93 -12.74 -13.62
C GLU A 216 -33.81 -11.82 -13.10
N ASP A 217 -33.92 -10.54 -13.46
CA ASP A 217 -33.61 -9.35 -12.64
C ASP A 217 -32.23 -9.21 -11.97
N GLY A 218 -31.18 -9.07 -12.79
CA GLY A 218 -30.05 -8.17 -12.51
C GLY A 218 -29.21 -8.44 -11.25
N ALA A 219 -28.33 -7.49 -10.93
CA ALA A 219 -27.47 -7.53 -9.74
C ALA A 219 -28.26 -7.58 -8.41
N ASP A 220 -27.70 -8.17 -7.35
CA ASP A 220 -28.37 -8.29 -6.04
C ASP A 220 -28.20 -6.98 -5.22
N PRO A 221 -29.28 -6.22 -4.97
CA PRO A 221 -29.20 -4.95 -4.24
C PRO A 221 -28.76 -5.12 -2.78
N GLU A 222 -29.15 -6.21 -2.11
CA GLU A 222 -28.76 -6.46 -0.72
C GLU A 222 -27.27 -6.82 -0.63
N ALA A 223 -26.78 -7.61 -1.58
CA ALA A 223 -25.35 -7.93 -1.67
C ALA A 223 -24.51 -6.68 -1.95
N ILE A 224 -24.91 -5.83 -2.91
CA ILE A 224 -24.23 -4.54 -3.19
C ILE A 224 -24.21 -3.66 -1.94
N ALA A 225 -25.34 -3.54 -1.24
CA ALA A 225 -25.42 -2.75 -0.03
C ALA A 225 -24.52 -3.30 1.08
N HIS A 226 -24.52 -4.62 1.28
CA HIS A 226 -23.65 -5.28 2.24
C HIS A 226 -22.17 -5.01 1.95
N ILE A 227 -21.76 -5.12 0.68
CA ILE A 227 -20.40 -4.84 0.25
C ILE A 227 -20.02 -3.39 0.52
N ALA A 228 -20.88 -2.43 0.17
CA ALA A 228 -20.63 -1.01 0.41
C ALA A 228 -20.45 -0.70 1.90
N HIS A 229 -21.32 -1.27 2.75
CA HIS A 229 -21.18 -1.15 4.21
C HIS A 229 -19.86 -1.73 4.71
N ARG A 230 -19.48 -2.93 4.24
CA ARG A 230 -18.24 -3.58 4.65
C ARG A 230 -16.99 -2.78 4.24
N VAL A 231 -16.98 -2.20 3.04
CA VAL A 231 -15.90 -1.31 2.59
C VAL A 231 -15.74 -0.11 3.53
N MET A 232 -16.85 0.45 4.00
CA MET A 232 -16.85 1.58 4.94
C MET A 232 -16.48 1.19 6.37
N ASP A 233 -16.74 -0.05 6.80
CA ASP A 233 -16.26 -0.55 8.10
C ASP A 233 -14.73 -0.54 8.16
N TYR A 234 -14.06 -0.90 7.06
CA TYR A 234 -12.59 -0.82 6.97
C TYR A 234 -12.10 0.64 7.01
N HIS A 235 -12.80 1.57 6.37
CA HIS A 235 -12.47 3.01 6.44
C HIS A 235 -12.56 3.53 7.89
N GLU A 236 -13.64 3.20 8.59
CA GLU A 236 -13.84 3.57 9.99
C GLU A 236 -12.77 2.95 10.89
N ARG A 237 -12.39 1.68 10.67
CA ARG A 237 -11.30 1.03 11.42
C ARG A 237 -9.95 1.72 11.22
N LEU A 238 -9.63 2.15 10.00
CA LEU A 238 -8.40 2.89 9.72
C LEU A 238 -8.42 4.27 10.42
N LEU A 239 -9.59 4.92 10.48
CA LEU A 239 -9.76 6.20 11.17
C LEU A 239 -9.53 6.03 12.68
N GLU A 240 -10.10 4.99 13.29
CA GLU A 240 -9.86 4.66 14.70
C GLU A 240 -8.37 4.44 15.01
N LEU A 241 -7.62 3.79 14.10
CA LEU A 241 -6.18 3.61 14.26
C LEU A 241 -5.43 4.94 14.20
N SER A 242 -5.79 5.79 13.26
CA SER A 242 -5.24 7.14 13.09
C SER A 242 -5.48 8.02 14.32
N GLU A 243 -6.67 7.96 14.90
CA GLU A 243 -7.04 8.66 16.14
C GLU A 243 -6.30 8.09 17.35
N ARG A 244 -6.23 6.76 17.50
CA ARG A 244 -5.47 6.10 18.57
C ARG A 244 -4.00 6.49 18.55
N CYS A 245 -3.37 6.56 17.38
CA CYS A 245 -1.97 6.96 17.26
C CYS A 245 -1.74 8.39 17.76
N ARG A 246 -2.66 9.31 17.43
CA ARG A 246 -2.61 10.70 17.88
C ARG A 246 -2.95 10.89 19.35
N GLY A 247 -3.70 9.96 19.94
CA GLY A 247 -3.99 9.91 21.37
C GLY A 247 -2.81 9.42 22.23
N ILE A 248 -1.71 8.97 21.63
CA ILE A 248 -0.52 8.54 22.38
C ILE A 248 0.12 9.75 23.05
N SER A 249 0.17 9.70 24.38
CA SER A 249 0.89 10.69 25.18
C SER A 249 2.27 10.14 25.54
N ALA A 250 3.31 10.68 24.90
CA ALA A 250 4.70 10.29 25.13
C ALA A 250 5.57 11.54 25.35
N PRO A 251 6.77 11.40 25.95
CA PRO A 251 7.72 12.49 26.04
C PRO A 251 8.06 13.12 24.68
N ALA A 252 8.24 14.45 24.65
CA ALA A 252 8.42 15.24 23.42
C ALA A 252 9.58 14.77 22.50
N TYR A 253 10.58 14.09 23.04
CA TYR A 253 11.69 13.56 22.24
C TYR A 253 11.26 12.39 21.33
N TYR A 254 10.03 11.88 21.45
CA TYR A 254 9.43 10.89 20.56
C TYR A 254 8.46 11.48 19.52
N ASP A 255 8.20 12.79 19.55
CA ASP A 255 7.19 13.45 18.71
C ASP A 255 7.42 13.19 17.22
N ASP A 256 8.67 13.17 16.77
CA ASP A 256 9.02 12.89 15.37
C ASP A 256 8.63 11.48 14.92
N ILE A 257 8.70 10.49 15.82
CA ILE A 257 8.31 9.10 15.53
C ILE A 257 6.79 8.99 15.46
N LEU A 258 6.10 9.63 16.41
CA LEU A 258 4.64 9.66 16.46
C LEU A 258 4.05 10.43 15.27
N ALA A 259 4.66 11.55 14.87
CA ALA A 259 4.28 12.30 13.68
C ALA A 259 4.51 11.51 12.38
N ASP A 260 5.57 10.71 12.31
CA ASP A 260 5.78 9.78 11.19
C ASP A 260 4.70 8.69 11.16
N CYS A 261 4.37 8.10 12.30
CA CYS A 261 3.35 7.07 12.42
C CYS A 261 1.95 7.61 12.06
N ALA A 262 1.58 8.79 12.55
CA ALA A 262 0.33 9.46 12.21
C ALA A 262 0.23 9.70 10.69
N ARG A 263 1.30 10.23 10.06
CA ARG A 263 1.34 10.44 8.61
C ARG A 263 1.18 9.15 7.81
N MET A 264 1.73 8.04 8.29
CA MET A 264 1.54 6.72 7.67
C MET A 264 0.07 6.30 7.72
N LEU A 265 -0.57 6.45 8.88
CA LEU A 265 -1.97 6.06 9.11
C LEU A 265 -2.97 6.93 8.33
N ASP A 266 -2.58 8.15 7.96
CA ASP A 266 -3.44 9.05 7.16
C ASP A 266 -3.44 8.74 5.67
N ALA A 267 -2.40 8.08 5.15
CA ALA A 267 -2.30 7.81 3.72
C ALA A 267 -3.47 6.96 3.19
N PRO A 268 -3.87 5.86 3.86
CA PRO A 268 -5.07 5.11 3.49
C PRO A 268 -6.36 5.93 3.56
N LEU A 269 -6.53 6.78 4.60
CA LEU A 269 -7.72 7.62 4.75
C LEU A 269 -7.88 8.60 3.58
N ARG A 270 -6.77 9.18 3.13
CA ARG A 270 -6.76 10.04 1.94
C ARG A 270 -7.14 9.26 0.68
N SER A 271 -6.60 8.05 0.49
CA SER A 271 -6.95 7.18 -0.63
C SER A 271 -8.44 6.84 -0.66
N TYR A 272 -9.05 6.58 0.50
CA TYR A 272 -10.50 6.37 0.62
C TYR A 272 -11.31 7.58 0.20
N ARG A 273 -10.94 8.78 0.69
CA ARG A 273 -11.63 10.03 0.32
C ARG A 273 -11.55 10.28 -1.18
N GLU A 274 -10.35 10.16 -1.76
CA GLU A 274 -10.13 10.33 -3.20
C GLU A 274 -10.98 9.35 -4.01
N PHE A 275 -11.01 8.07 -3.61
CA PHE A 275 -11.83 7.05 -4.25
C PHE A 275 -13.33 7.38 -4.19
N ILE A 276 -13.86 7.75 -3.02
CA ILE A 276 -15.29 8.09 -2.85
C ILE A 276 -15.66 9.30 -3.71
N ASP A 277 -14.82 10.34 -3.69
CA ASP A 277 -15.04 11.56 -4.47
C ASP A 277 -14.98 11.31 -5.98
N GLU A 278 -14.01 10.49 -6.43
CA GLU A 278 -13.89 10.07 -7.84
C GLU A 278 -15.08 9.22 -8.29
N PHE A 279 -15.46 8.22 -7.48
CA PHE A 279 -16.59 7.35 -7.80
C PHE A 279 -17.88 8.16 -7.89
N ALA A 280 -18.14 9.04 -6.93
CA ALA A 280 -19.30 9.93 -6.95
C ALA A 280 -19.29 10.88 -8.16
N ALA A 281 -18.13 11.39 -8.55
CA ALA A 281 -18.02 12.25 -9.74
C ALA A 281 -18.38 11.49 -11.03
N VAL A 282 -17.95 10.23 -11.15
CA VAL A 282 -18.31 9.36 -12.29
C VAL A 282 -19.82 9.13 -12.35
N ILE A 283 -20.46 8.80 -11.23
CA ILE A 283 -21.92 8.61 -11.20
C ILE A 283 -22.68 9.90 -11.57
N ARG A 284 -22.23 11.07 -11.09
CA ARG A 284 -22.84 12.36 -11.47
C ARG A 284 -22.67 12.70 -12.95
N ALA A 285 -21.66 12.12 -13.61
CA ALA A 285 -21.42 12.32 -15.02
C ALA A 285 -22.26 11.39 -15.91
N LEU A 286 -22.73 10.25 -15.39
CA LEU A 286 -23.49 9.25 -16.16
C LEU A 286 -24.65 9.86 -16.98
N PRO A 287 -25.51 10.74 -16.42
CA PRO A 287 -26.61 11.33 -17.19
C PRO A 287 -26.18 12.16 -18.40
N ARG A 288 -24.93 12.63 -18.45
CA ARG A 288 -24.38 13.38 -19.58
C ARG A 288 -23.74 12.47 -20.63
N VAL A 289 -23.14 11.37 -20.19
CA VAL A 289 -22.32 10.50 -21.04
C VAL A 289 -23.17 9.41 -21.70
N LEU A 290 -24.06 8.75 -20.94
CA LEU A 290 -24.83 7.61 -21.43
C LEU A 290 -25.75 7.92 -22.63
N PRO A 291 -26.42 9.09 -22.73
CA PRO A 291 -27.25 9.40 -23.91
C PRO A 291 -26.47 9.46 -25.24
N HIS A 292 -25.16 9.68 -25.17
CA HIS A 292 -24.28 9.81 -26.34
C HIS A 292 -23.48 8.52 -26.61
N ALA A 293 -23.65 7.48 -25.79
CA ALA A 293 -22.91 6.24 -25.89
C ALA A 293 -23.62 5.24 -26.79
N SER A 294 -22.98 4.85 -27.90
CA SER A 294 -23.51 3.83 -28.82
C SER A 294 -23.02 2.40 -28.49
N GLY A 295 -22.40 2.18 -27.32
CA GLY A 295 -21.80 0.90 -26.92
C GLY A 295 -21.43 0.86 -25.44
N PRO A 296 -20.82 -0.24 -24.94
CA PRO A 296 -20.40 -0.33 -23.54
C PRO A 296 -19.44 0.81 -23.21
N VAL A 297 -19.85 1.66 -22.27
CA VAL A 297 -19.02 2.79 -21.83
C VAL A 297 -18.00 2.28 -20.83
N ASP A 298 -16.76 2.13 -21.28
CA ASP A 298 -15.64 1.93 -20.37
C ASP A 298 -15.30 3.28 -19.71
N LEU A 299 -15.77 3.47 -18.47
CA LEU A 299 -15.48 4.66 -17.66
C LEU A 299 -14.12 4.55 -16.93
N GLY A 300 -13.29 3.60 -17.36
CA GLY A 300 -12.00 3.26 -16.79
C GLY A 300 -12.12 2.50 -15.47
N SER A 301 -11.11 1.69 -15.15
CA SER A 301 -11.06 0.98 -13.86
C SER A 301 -11.09 1.97 -12.69
N LEU A 302 -12.13 1.89 -11.85
CA LEU A 302 -12.27 2.67 -10.62
C LEU A 302 -11.96 1.76 -9.44
N GLY A 303 -10.68 1.58 -9.17
CA GLY A 303 -10.18 0.80 -8.03
C GLY A 303 -9.90 1.68 -6.81
N LEU A 304 -10.17 1.15 -5.62
CA LEU A 304 -9.63 1.70 -4.38
C LEU A 304 -8.15 1.29 -4.25
N TYR A 305 -7.26 2.23 -4.58
CA TYR A 305 -5.83 2.01 -4.48
C TYR A 305 -5.28 2.68 -3.23
N ILE A 306 -4.91 1.87 -2.24
CA ILE A 306 -4.30 2.36 -1.00
C ILE A 306 -2.80 2.58 -1.22
N SER A 307 -2.37 3.82 -1.07
CA SER A 307 -0.94 4.17 -1.12
C SER A 307 -0.27 3.91 0.23
N ILE A 308 0.88 3.24 0.21
CA ILE A 308 1.71 2.98 1.38
C ILE A 308 3.11 3.52 1.11
N ASP A 309 3.56 4.48 1.93
CA ASP A 309 4.90 5.04 1.80
C ASP A 309 5.94 4.10 2.42
N ASN A 310 6.47 3.18 1.61
CA ASN A 310 7.50 2.22 2.01
C ASN A 310 8.76 2.90 2.60
N THR A 311 9.07 4.13 2.17
CA THR A 311 10.22 4.89 2.70
C THR A 311 9.93 5.43 4.10
N LEU A 312 8.73 5.91 4.35
CA LEU A 312 8.27 6.32 5.67
C LEU A 312 8.20 5.12 6.62
N HIS A 313 7.69 3.98 6.15
CA HIS A 313 7.58 2.75 6.96
C HIS A 313 8.95 2.28 7.45
N SER A 314 9.91 2.17 6.53
CA SER A 314 11.29 1.79 6.89
C SER A 314 11.97 2.83 7.78
N ARG A 315 11.67 4.12 7.62
CA ARG A 315 12.18 5.18 8.50
C ARG A 315 11.66 5.04 9.93
N ILE A 316 10.37 4.75 10.11
CA ILE A 316 9.77 4.53 11.43
C ILE A 316 10.44 3.35 12.12
N LEU A 317 10.50 2.19 11.46
CA LEU A 317 11.08 0.97 12.05
C LEU A 317 12.55 1.18 12.45
N ARG A 318 13.35 1.83 11.60
CA ARG A 318 14.75 2.16 11.94
C ARG A 318 14.86 3.04 13.19
N ARG A 319 14.00 4.07 13.32
CA ARG A 319 13.99 4.96 14.50
C ARG A 319 13.57 4.20 15.77
N LEU A 320 12.64 3.26 15.65
CA LEU A 320 12.23 2.40 16.77
C LEU A 320 13.37 1.46 17.22
N ASP A 321 14.11 0.89 16.28
CA ASP A 321 15.29 0.08 16.59
C ASP A 321 16.37 0.91 17.29
N GLU A 322 16.59 2.15 16.85
CA GLU A 322 17.58 3.07 17.45
C GLU A 322 17.27 3.42 18.92
N ILE A 323 15.98 3.60 19.28
CA ILE A 323 15.58 3.93 20.66
C ILE A 323 15.51 2.70 21.57
N THR A 324 15.38 1.50 21.02
CA THR A 324 15.32 0.24 21.77
C THR A 324 16.66 -0.48 21.87
N ALA A 325 17.63 -0.13 21.01
CA ALA A 325 18.96 -0.71 21.04
C ALA A 325 19.64 -0.47 22.41
N PRO A 326 20.26 -1.49 23.00
CA PRO A 326 21.03 -1.32 24.23
C PRO A 326 22.16 -0.32 23.96
N ARG A 327 22.20 0.80 24.72
CA ARG A 327 23.35 1.71 24.69
C ARG A 327 24.59 0.89 25.01
N ARG A 328 25.47 0.72 24.03
CA ARG A 328 26.81 0.17 24.26
C ARG A 328 27.51 1.14 25.22
N ALA A 329 27.66 0.71 26.47
CA ALA A 329 28.52 1.34 27.46
C ALA A 329 29.99 1.13 27.09
#